data_AF-A0A6N2CWP0-F1
#
_entry.id   AF-A0A6N2CWP0-F1
#
_cell.length_a   1.000
_cell.length_b   1.000
_cell.length_c   1.000
_cell.angle_alpha   90.00
_cell.angle_beta   90.00
_cell.angle_gamma   90.00
#
_symmetry.space_group_name_H-M   'P 1'
#
loop_
_entity.id
_entity.type
_entity.pdbx_description
1 polymer ?
#
loop_
_entity_poly.entity_id
_entity_poly.type
_entity_poly.pdbx_seq_one_letter_code
_entity_poly.pdbx_strand_id
1 'polypeptide(L)'
;MNFRFGLVFLFLVMLFIYACKDEVMNEGDLSFIPFDPVEYKLEIPEGWPQMEIPEDNPLTYEGVQLGRRLFFDPILSLDNTISCATCHVPEKGFSDNNPIAVGIGGALGTRKTMSLINVGFNQNGLLWDGAVMTLEEQSLHPIEDPVEMNLPLEEAIQRLRDHEDYSVRFRKAFGIGNVDEINKDLLAKALAQFQRIIIAGGESQFEKVMRGELSFTDEQLNGWEMFTDANRLVVDAECAHCHIRPLFNINEYINNGITPVERLFDHPDPGRGAVTGRERDYGKFRTVTLINWELRKNFMHDGRFETMEDVVNHYNSGGHRPTNPDEDNVDLLIYPLNMDEFELHDLMEFLRMLTDTTFLSNPDLQNPFL
;
A
#
# COMPACT_ATOMS: atom_id res chain seq x y z
N MET A 1 43.77 2.96 73.32
CA MET A 1 44.07 2.71 71.90
C MET A 1 42.88 2.11 71.13
N ASN A 2 41.63 2.39 71.54
CA ASN A 2 40.44 1.67 71.05
C ASN A 2 39.36 2.56 70.39
N PHE A 3 39.59 3.87 70.27
CA PHE A 3 38.59 4.81 69.70
C PHE A 3 38.80 5.12 68.21
N ARG A 4 40.00 4.84 67.66
CA ARG A 4 40.32 5.10 66.25
C ARG A 4 39.85 4.00 65.28
N PHE A 5 39.64 2.78 65.76
CA PHE A 5 39.16 1.67 64.93
C PHE A 5 37.64 1.70 64.68
N GLY A 6 36.85 2.20 65.64
CA GLY A 6 35.40 2.30 65.48
C GLY A 6 34.96 3.33 64.43
N LEU A 7 35.67 4.46 64.32
CA LEU A 7 35.35 5.49 63.33
C LEU A 7 35.68 5.07 61.89
N VAL A 8 36.78 4.32 61.68
CA VAL A 8 37.15 3.82 60.34
C VAL A 8 36.19 2.73 59.88
N PHE A 9 35.70 1.89 60.79
CA PHE A 9 34.70 0.87 60.48
C PHE A 9 33.32 1.50 60.16
N LEU A 10 32.90 2.54 60.89
CA LEU A 10 31.66 3.26 60.60
C LEU A 10 31.71 4.01 59.25
N PHE A 11 32.89 4.54 58.89
CA PHE A 11 33.09 5.23 57.61
C PHE A 11 33.15 4.27 56.43
N LEU A 12 33.74 3.08 56.60
CA LEU A 12 33.74 2.01 55.60
C LEU A 12 32.33 1.42 55.38
N VAL A 13 31.53 1.28 56.44
CA VAL A 13 30.13 0.85 56.34
C VAL A 13 29.27 1.92 55.67
N MET A 14 29.47 3.21 55.94
CA MET A 14 28.79 4.29 55.22
C MET A 14 29.19 4.35 53.73
N LEU A 15 30.46 4.09 53.38
CA LEU A 15 30.92 4.00 51.99
C LEU A 15 30.33 2.79 51.26
N PHE A 16 30.10 1.66 51.95
CA PHE A 16 29.41 0.51 51.36
C PHE A 16 27.90 0.75 51.15
N ILE A 17 27.24 1.49 52.04
CA ILE A 17 25.82 1.84 51.90
C ILE A 17 25.61 2.90 50.78
N TYR A 18 26.60 3.77 50.53
CA TYR A 18 26.53 4.73 49.43
C TYR A 18 26.91 4.13 48.05
N ALA A 19 27.60 2.98 48.03
CA ALA A 19 27.98 2.27 46.81
C ALA A 19 26.91 1.26 46.33
N CYS A 20 25.96 0.89 47.18
CA CYS A 20 24.77 0.11 46.82
C CYS A 20 23.53 1.01 46.75
N LYS A 21 23.64 2.13 46.04
CA LYS A 21 22.47 2.74 45.44
C LYS A 21 22.34 2.03 44.09
N ASP A 22 21.68 0.88 44.09
CA ASP A 22 21.23 0.28 42.84
C ASP A 22 20.49 1.40 42.11
N GLU A 23 21.08 1.90 41.02
CA GLU A 23 20.30 2.65 40.04
C GLU A 23 19.15 1.71 39.71
N VAL A 24 17.95 2.11 40.08
CA VAL A 24 16.74 1.41 39.66
C VAL A 24 16.74 1.58 38.16
N MET A 25 17.37 0.64 37.46
CA MET A 25 17.19 0.41 36.03
C MET A 25 15.69 0.33 35.87
N ASN A 26 15.10 1.39 35.30
CA ASN A 26 13.67 1.41 35.08
C ASN A 26 13.39 0.25 34.12
N GLU A 27 12.49 -0.66 34.49
CA GLU A 27 12.19 -1.82 33.66
C GLU A 27 11.79 -1.32 32.26
N GLY A 28 12.46 -1.82 31.23
CA GLY A 28 12.26 -1.36 29.85
C GLY A 28 12.89 -0.01 29.48
N ASP A 29 13.84 0.55 30.24
CA ASP A 29 14.65 1.70 29.79
C ASP A 29 15.42 1.37 28.50
N LEU A 30 15.33 2.24 27.50
CA LEU A 30 15.98 2.12 26.19
C LEU A 30 16.92 3.31 25.91
N SER A 31 17.04 4.26 26.84
CA SER A 31 17.80 5.50 26.66
C SER A 31 19.29 5.28 26.41
N PHE A 32 19.82 4.11 26.82
CA PHE A 32 21.20 3.71 26.56
C PHE A 32 21.48 3.36 25.09
N ILE A 33 20.44 3.10 24.29
CA ILE A 33 20.57 2.83 22.85
C ILE A 33 20.60 4.20 22.13
N PRO A 34 21.63 4.48 21.29
CA PRO A 34 21.69 5.70 20.52
C PRO A 34 20.49 5.87 19.59
N PHE A 35 19.96 7.09 19.52
CA PHE A 35 18.95 7.49 18.55
C PHE A 35 19.60 8.45 17.55
N ASP A 36 19.85 7.95 16.34
CA ASP A 36 20.50 8.67 15.24
C ASP A 36 19.93 8.16 13.91
N PRO A 37 18.63 8.40 13.64
CA PRO A 37 18.00 7.84 12.45
C PRO A 37 18.54 8.52 11.20
N VAL A 38 18.84 7.72 10.19
CA VAL A 38 19.40 8.19 8.92
C VAL A 38 18.27 8.52 7.97
N GLU A 39 18.32 9.66 7.30
CA GLU A 39 17.37 10.02 6.23
C GLU A 39 17.33 8.92 5.17
N TYR A 40 16.13 8.43 4.84
CA TYR A 40 15.94 7.50 3.74
C TYR A 40 15.72 8.28 2.44
N LYS A 41 16.61 8.12 1.48
CA LYS A 41 16.48 8.78 0.17
C LYS A 41 15.61 7.95 -0.75
N LEU A 42 14.41 8.45 -1.05
CA LEU A 42 13.55 7.85 -2.05
C LEU A 42 14.16 7.99 -3.44
N GLU A 43 14.23 6.87 -4.16
CA GLU A 43 14.54 6.84 -5.59
C GLU A 43 13.23 6.95 -6.36
N ILE A 44 12.83 8.18 -6.68
CA ILE A 44 11.65 8.46 -7.50
C ILE A 44 12.11 8.55 -8.96
N PRO A 45 11.48 7.83 -9.91
CA PRO A 45 11.84 7.92 -11.33
C PRO A 45 11.73 9.35 -11.87
N GLU A 46 12.57 9.68 -12.86
CA GLU A 46 12.59 11.02 -13.45
C GLU A 46 11.22 11.38 -14.06
N GLY A 47 10.76 12.62 -13.79
CA GLY A 47 9.49 13.12 -14.30
C GLY A 47 8.25 12.69 -13.52
N TRP A 48 8.41 11.89 -12.45
CA TRP A 48 7.32 11.58 -11.53
C TRP A 48 7.05 12.72 -10.55
N PRO A 49 5.81 12.85 -10.01
CA PRO A 49 5.54 13.82 -8.97
C PRO A 49 6.38 13.53 -7.72
N GLN A 50 6.69 14.57 -6.95
CA GLN A 50 7.30 14.36 -5.64
C GLN A 50 6.27 13.68 -4.71
N MET A 51 6.69 12.62 -4.02
CA MET A 51 5.85 11.98 -3.01
C MET A 51 5.68 12.91 -1.80
N GLU A 52 4.46 13.02 -1.29
CA GLU A 52 4.16 13.76 -0.07
C GLU A 52 4.58 12.94 1.16
N ILE A 53 5.55 13.48 1.91
CA ILE A 53 6.04 12.88 3.15
C ILE A 53 5.55 13.75 4.32
N PRO A 54 4.72 13.23 5.23
CA PRO A 54 4.25 13.99 6.38
C PRO A 54 5.41 14.48 7.26
N GLU A 55 5.36 15.73 7.70
CA GLU A 55 6.39 16.33 8.56
C GLU A 55 6.55 15.60 9.90
N ASP A 56 5.48 14.99 10.41
CA ASP A 56 5.46 14.23 11.66
C ASP A 56 5.79 12.73 11.48
N ASN A 57 6.06 12.29 10.25
CA ASN A 57 6.54 10.96 9.92
C ASN A 57 7.60 11.00 8.79
N PRO A 58 8.76 11.65 9.02
CA PRO A 58 9.83 11.72 8.03
C PRO A 58 10.36 10.31 7.73
N LEU A 59 10.71 10.08 6.46
CA LEU A 59 11.28 8.81 6.04
C LEU A 59 12.72 8.64 6.56
N THR A 60 12.93 7.59 7.35
CA THR A 60 14.23 7.23 7.91
C THR A 60 14.53 5.77 7.60
N TYR A 61 15.80 5.42 7.50
CA TYR A 61 16.22 4.03 7.26
C TYR A 61 15.71 3.13 8.37
N GLU A 62 15.86 3.52 9.63
CA GLU A 62 15.40 2.78 10.80
C GLU A 62 13.88 2.60 10.82
N GLY A 63 13.12 3.64 10.48
CA GLY A 63 11.66 3.59 10.38
C GLY A 63 11.18 2.67 9.26
N VAL A 64 11.79 2.77 8.08
CA VAL A 64 11.52 1.88 6.93
C VAL A 64 11.85 0.43 7.28
N GLN A 65 13.00 0.13 7.89
CA GLN A 65 13.36 -1.24 8.25
C GLN A 65 12.48 -1.82 9.36
N LEU A 66 12.02 -0.99 10.31
CA LEU A 66 11.03 -1.40 11.31
C LEU A 66 9.69 -1.72 10.64
N GLY A 67 9.20 -0.82 9.77
CA GLY A 67 7.97 -1.03 8.99
C GLY A 67 8.04 -2.29 8.13
N ARG A 68 9.15 -2.49 7.43
CA ARG A 68 9.42 -3.69 6.63
C ARG A 68 9.30 -4.94 7.49
N ARG A 69 9.95 -4.97 8.66
CA ARG A 69 9.86 -6.13 9.55
C ARG A 69 8.42 -6.41 9.96
N LEU A 70 7.69 -5.40 10.44
CA LEU A 70 6.28 -5.50 10.85
C LEU A 70 5.38 -5.97 9.71
N PHE A 71 5.63 -5.52 8.48
CA PHE A 71 4.86 -5.89 7.30
C PHE A 71 4.93 -7.38 6.96
N PHE A 72 6.10 -8.01 7.18
CA PHE A 72 6.32 -9.43 6.91
C PHE A 72 6.08 -10.33 8.13
N ASP A 73 6.09 -9.78 9.34
CA ASP A 73 5.96 -10.54 10.59
C ASP A 73 4.48 -10.82 10.93
N PRO A 74 4.09 -12.08 11.16
CA PRO A 74 2.72 -12.40 11.53
C PRO A 74 2.35 -12.01 12.97
N ILE A 75 3.26 -11.43 13.76
CA ILE A 75 3.03 -10.96 15.14
C ILE A 75 1.78 -10.08 15.31
N LEU A 76 1.38 -9.37 14.24
CA LEU A 76 0.23 -8.48 14.20
C LEU A 76 -1.10 -9.19 13.87
N SER A 77 -1.12 -10.52 13.76
CA SER A 77 -2.35 -11.31 13.59
C SER A 77 -2.69 -12.10 14.85
N LEU A 78 -3.98 -12.35 15.07
CA LEU A 78 -4.48 -12.96 16.30
C LEU A 78 -3.76 -14.28 16.64
N ASP A 79 -3.59 -15.14 15.65
CA ASP A 79 -3.00 -16.48 15.79
C ASP A 79 -1.56 -16.61 15.25
N ASN A 80 -0.93 -15.49 14.87
CA ASN A 80 0.39 -15.43 14.26
C ASN A 80 0.53 -16.26 12.96
N THR A 81 -0.53 -16.37 12.16
CA THR A 81 -0.49 -17.13 10.89
C THR A 81 -0.37 -16.26 9.64
N ILE A 82 -0.75 -14.97 9.71
CA ILE A 82 -0.73 -14.06 8.56
C ILE A 82 -0.06 -12.73 8.89
N SER A 83 0.52 -12.09 7.87
CA SER A 83 1.06 -10.74 7.93
C SER A 83 0.52 -9.90 6.77
N CYS A 84 0.86 -8.62 6.70
CA CYS A 84 0.49 -7.78 5.54
C CYS A 84 0.99 -8.42 4.23
N ALA A 85 2.20 -9.00 4.26
CA ALA A 85 2.81 -9.69 3.12
C ALA A 85 2.09 -10.99 2.70
N THR A 86 1.19 -11.55 3.51
CA THR A 86 0.35 -12.68 3.11
C THR A 86 -0.61 -12.29 1.98
N CYS A 87 -1.20 -11.09 2.08
CA CYS A 87 -2.13 -10.56 1.08
C CYS A 87 -1.43 -9.64 0.07
N HIS A 88 -0.34 -8.98 0.47
CA HIS A 88 0.42 -8.05 -0.38
C HIS A 88 1.79 -8.62 -0.75
N VAL A 89 1.78 -9.63 -1.62
CA VAL A 89 2.98 -10.39 -2.01
C VAL A 89 3.81 -9.60 -3.02
N PRO A 90 5.12 -9.32 -2.78
CA PRO A 90 5.96 -8.55 -3.70
C PRO A 90 5.95 -9.08 -5.14
N GLU A 91 6.11 -10.39 -5.32
CA GLU A 91 6.16 -11.06 -6.64
C GLU A 91 4.84 -10.99 -7.41
N LYS A 92 3.74 -10.61 -6.73
CA LYS A 92 2.42 -10.40 -7.32
C LYS A 92 2.05 -8.91 -7.42
N GLY A 93 3.07 -8.04 -7.45
CA GLY A 93 2.88 -6.60 -7.46
C GLY A 93 2.23 -6.09 -6.17
N PHE A 94 2.69 -6.59 -5.01
CA PHE A 94 2.15 -6.28 -3.69
C PHE A 94 0.63 -6.46 -3.59
N SER A 95 0.14 -7.57 -4.16
CA SER A 95 -1.24 -8.04 -4.09
C SER A 95 -1.25 -9.56 -3.91
N ASP A 96 -2.42 -10.17 -4.01
CA ASP A 96 -2.61 -11.62 -4.05
C ASP A 96 -3.24 -12.04 -5.39
N ASN A 97 -3.40 -13.36 -5.57
CA ASN A 97 -4.03 -13.94 -6.75
C ASN A 97 -5.46 -14.43 -6.45
N ASN A 98 -6.03 -14.05 -5.32
CA ASN A 98 -7.39 -14.43 -4.97
C ASN A 98 -8.36 -13.42 -5.60
N PRO A 99 -9.56 -13.83 -6.04
CA PRO A 99 -10.56 -12.86 -6.52
C PRO A 99 -11.08 -11.97 -5.39
N ILE A 100 -11.17 -12.51 -4.18
CA ILE A 100 -11.57 -11.80 -2.96
C ILE A 100 -10.50 -12.03 -1.89
N ALA A 101 -10.24 -11.03 -1.05
CA ALA A 101 -9.29 -11.12 0.05
C ALA A 101 -9.62 -12.30 0.98
N VAL A 102 -8.57 -13.02 1.40
CA VAL A 102 -8.67 -14.15 2.32
C VAL A 102 -7.81 -13.85 3.54
N GLY A 103 -8.45 -13.60 4.67
CA GLY A 103 -7.78 -13.32 5.94
C GLY A 103 -7.61 -14.55 6.83
N ILE A 104 -7.47 -14.28 8.13
CA ILE A 104 -7.19 -15.26 9.17
C ILE A 104 -8.23 -16.38 9.19
N GLY A 105 -7.77 -17.62 9.36
CA GLY A 105 -8.64 -18.79 9.38
C GLY A 105 -9.42 -19.04 8.07
N GLY A 106 -9.07 -18.37 6.97
CA GLY A 106 -9.78 -18.46 5.69
C GLY A 106 -11.03 -17.58 5.61
N ALA A 107 -11.16 -16.57 6.48
CA ALA A 107 -12.23 -15.59 6.40
C ALA A 107 -12.20 -14.87 5.05
N LEU A 108 -13.36 -14.68 4.44
CA LEU A 108 -13.48 -14.00 3.15
C LEU A 108 -13.88 -12.54 3.38
N GLY A 109 -13.14 -11.63 2.76
CA GLY A 109 -13.51 -10.22 2.68
C GLY A 109 -14.65 -9.97 1.70
N THR A 110 -14.87 -8.70 1.38
CA THR A 110 -15.90 -8.27 0.40
C THR A 110 -15.30 -7.78 -0.91
N ARG A 111 -13.99 -7.55 -0.95
CA ARG A 111 -13.27 -6.97 -2.09
C ARG A 111 -11.97 -7.70 -2.39
N LYS A 112 -11.47 -7.51 -3.60
CA LYS A 112 -10.13 -7.91 -4.04
C LYS A 112 -9.07 -7.12 -3.27
N THR A 113 -8.01 -7.80 -2.81
CA THR A 113 -6.83 -7.15 -2.25
C THR A 113 -6.19 -6.19 -3.27
N MET A 114 -6.12 -4.91 -2.94
CA MET A 114 -5.47 -3.91 -3.80
C MET A 114 -3.96 -4.14 -3.87
N SER A 115 -3.35 -3.67 -4.96
CA SER A 115 -1.89 -3.53 -5.02
C SER A 115 -1.44 -2.35 -4.15
N LEU A 116 -0.30 -2.52 -3.46
CA LEU A 116 0.40 -1.42 -2.79
C LEU A 116 1.49 -0.75 -3.65
N ILE A 117 1.66 -1.17 -4.91
CA ILE A 117 2.58 -0.51 -5.85
C ILE A 117 2.21 0.97 -5.96
N ASN A 118 3.20 1.82 -5.71
CA ASN A 118 3.11 3.28 -5.82
C ASN A 118 2.05 3.89 -4.87
N VAL A 119 1.67 3.19 -3.79
CA VAL A 119 0.56 3.62 -2.91
C VAL A 119 0.82 4.97 -2.24
N GLY A 120 2.10 5.31 -1.99
CA GLY A 120 2.51 6.59 -1.41
C GLY A 120 2.19 7.82 -2.28
N PHE A 121 1.87 7.64 -3.57
CA PHE A 121 1.46 8.74 -4.45
C PHE A 121 -0.06 9.01 -4.45
N ASN A 122 -0.85 8.23 -3.71
CA ASN A 122 -2.30 8.43 -3.64
C ASN A 122 -2.66 9.51 -2.61
N GLN A 123 -3.05 10.70 -3.08
CA GLN A 123 -3.39 11.86 -2.24
C GLN A 123 -4.91 12.09 -2.01
N ASN A 124 -5.78 11.38 -2.74
CA ASN A 124 -7.24 11.53 -2.71
C ASN A 124 -7.92 10.32 -2.04
N GLY A 125 -7.35 9.83 -0.95
CA GLY A 125 -7.82 8.66 -0.22
C GLY A 125 -7.25 7.32 -0.69
N LEU A 126 -7.40 6.33 0.17
CA LEU A 126 -6.93 4.95 0.05
C LEU A 126 -8.10 3.97 0.03
N LEU A 127 -7.81 2.69 -0.17
CA LEU A 127 -8.78 1.63 -0.45
C LEU A 127 -9.49 1.86 -1.80
N TRP A 128 -10.47 1.01 -2.10
CA TRP A 128 -11.23 1.05 -3.35
C TRP A 128 -12.23 2.23 -3.39
N ASP A 129 -12.72 2.67 -2.24
CA ASP A 129 -13.79 3.68 -2.08
C ASP A 129 -13.31 5.03 -1.53
N GLY A 130 -12.07 5.11 -1.04
CA GLY A 130 -11.50 6.34 -0.50
C GLY A 130 -11.83 6.58 0.95
N ALA A 131 -12.21 5.54 1.71
CA ALA A 131 -12.68 5.70 3.09
C ALA A 131 -11.60 6.23 4.06
N VAL A 132 -10.33 6.11 3.72
CA VAL A 132 -9.19 6.45 4.58
C VAL A 132 -8.24 7.41 3.87
N MET A 133 -7.69 8.40 4.58
CA MET A 133 -6.90 9.46 3.95
C MET A 133 -5.38 9.26 4.02
N THR A 134 -4.87 8.52 5.00
CA THR A 134 -3.42 8.37 5.22
C THR A 134 -3.03 6.90 5.33
N LEU A 135 -1.78 6.59 4.97
CA LEU A 135 -1.21 5.25 5.13
C LEU A 135 -1.14 4.87 6.61
N GLU A 136 -0.86 5.83 7.48
CA GLU A 136 -0.85 5.65 8.93
C GLU A 136 -2.20 5.12 9.43
N GLU A 137 -3.31 5.78 9.07
CA GLU A 137 -4.65 5.34 9.44
C GLU A 137 -4.98 3.98 8.80
N GLN A 138 -4.72 3.83 7.50
CA GLN A 138 -5.06 2.61 6.77
C GLN A 138 -4.33 1.39 7.31
N SER A 139 -3.05 1.53 7.69
CA SER A 139 -2.21 0.42 8.15
C SER A 139 -2.68 -0.22 9.45
N LEU A 140 -3.49 0.48 10.25
CA LEU A 140 -4.05 -0.03 11.50
C LEU A 140 -5.34 -0.83 11.30
N HIS A 141 -6.15 -0.52 10.27
CA HIS A 141 -7.45 -1.17 10.05
C HIS A 141 -7.35 -2.69 9.85
N PRO A 142 -6.46 -3.22 8.98
CA PRO A 142 -6.31 -4.67 8.79
C PRO A 142 -6.00 -5.44 10.07
N ILE A 143 -5.31 -4.80 11.02
CA ILE A 143 -4.90 -5.42 12.28
C ILE A 143 -6.13 -5.82 13.09
N GLU A 144 -7.12 -4.92 13.22
CA GLU A 144 -8.32 -5.16 14.03
C GLU A 144 -9.46 -5.85 13.26
N ASP A 145 -9.45 -5.80 11.93
CA ASP A 145 -10.56 -6.30 11.13
C ASP A 145 -10.74 -7.82 11.32
N PRO A 146 -11.94 -8.30 11.71
CA PRO A 146 -12.19 -9.70 12.02
C PRO A 146 -12.12 -10.64 10.82
N VAL A 147 -12.19 -10.13 9.58
CA VAL A 147 -12.00 -10.91 8.35
C VAL A 147 -10.61 -10.73 7.75
N GLU A 148 -9.74 -9.92 8.37
CA GLU A 148 -8.32 -9.79 8.02
C GLU A 148 -7.43 -10.39 9.12
N MET A 149 -6.82 -9.60 10.02
CA MET A 149 -5.86 -10.08 11.02
C MET A 149 -6.45 -10.31 12.41
N ASN A 150 -7.63 -9.73 12.70
CA ASN A 150 -8.47 -9.98 13.88
C ASN A 150 -7.77 -9.83 15.25
N LEU A 151 -6.78 -8.96 15.36
CA LEU A 151 -6.03 -8.68 16.58
C LEU A 151 -6.41 -7.29 17.13
N PRO A 152 -6.96 -7.18 18.36
CA PRO A 152 -7.18 -5.88 18.98
C PRO A 152 -5.87 -5.07 19.06
N LEU A 153 -5.90 -3.78 18.70
CA LEU A 153 -4.66 -2.98 18.64
C LEU A 153 -3.91 -2.94 19.97
N GLU A 154 -4.62 -2.86 21.09
CA GLU A 154 -3.98 -2.87 22.42
C GLU A 154 -3.20 -4.17 22.68
N GLU A 155 -3.69 -5.31 22.19
CA GLU A 155 -2.97 -6.58 22.26
C GLU A 155 -1.76 -6.58 21.32
N ALA A 156 -1.90 -6.03 20.10
CA ALA A 156 -0.79 -5.88 19.17
C ALA A 156 0.34 -5.04 19.79
N ILE A 157 0.01 -3.90 20.39
CA ILE A 157 0.99 -3.04 21.07
C ILE A 157 1.64 -3.77 22.25
N GLN A 158 0.87 -4.50 23.05
CA GLN A 158 1.44 -5.26 24.17
C GLN A 158 2.43 -6.32 23.67
N ARG A 159 2.11 -7.07 22.60
CA ARG A 159 3.03 -8.03 21.97
C ARG A 159 4.34 -7.38 21.53
N LEU A 160 4.27 -6.17 20.96
CA LEU A 160 5.45 -5.43 20.52
C LEU A 160 6.31 -4.94 21.70
N ARG A 161 5.69 -4.52 22.81
CA ARG A 161 6.38 -4.14 24.05
C ARG A 161 7.10 -5.32 24.69
N ASP A 162 6.44 -6.48 24.70
CA ASP A 162 6.98 -7.72 25.29
C ASP A 162 8.11 -8.34 24.45
N HIS A 163 8.31 -7.87 23.21
CA HIS A 163 9.30 -8.41 22.29
C HIS A 163 10.58 -7.55 22.24
N GLU A 164 11.68 -8.08 22.81
CA GLU A 164 12.95 -7.35 22.98
C GLU A 164 13.48 -6.70 21.68
N ASP A 165 13.47 -7.43 20.56
CA ASP A 165 13.94 -6.89 19.27
C ASP A 165 13.08 -5.72 18.76
N TYR A 166 11.76 -5.72 19.01
CA TYR A 166 10.91 -4.61 18.58
C TYR A 166 11.16 -3.36 19.40
N SER A 167 11.29 -3.49 20.72
CA SER A 167 11.67 -2.39 21.61
C SER A 167 12.94 -1.67 21.16
N VAL A 168 13.99 -2.43 20.83
CA VAL A 168 15.24 -1.87 20.28
C VAL A 168 15.01 -1.13 18.95
N ARG A 169 14.16 -1.66 18.06
CA ARG A 169 13.89 -1.03 16.76
C ARG A 169 13.03 0.22 16.86
N PHE A 170 12.01 0.23 17.71
CA PHE A 170 11.21 1.43 17.98
C PHE A 170 12.08 2.55 18.55
N ARG A 171 13.03 2.22 19.44
CA ARG A 171 14.03 3.18 19.92
C ARG A 171 14.88 3.77 18.80
N LYS A 172 15.38 2.93 17.90
CA LYS A 172 16.20 3.39 16.76
C LYS A 172 15.40 4.22 15.75
N ALA A 173 14.14 3.86 15.52
CA ALA A 173 13.28 4.55 14.56
C ALA A 173 12.69 5.87 15.08
N PHE A 174 12.28 5.92 16.36
CA PHE A 174 11.48 7.02 16.89
C PHE A 174 12.01 7.64 18.18
N GLY A 175 13.11 7.13 18.72
CA GLY A 175 13.77 7.74 19.87
C GLY A 175 13.00 7.61 21.19
N ILE A 176 12.10 6.62 21.31
CA ILE A 176 11.41 6.33 22.58
C ILE A 176 12.40 6.11 23.72
N GLY A 177 12.12 6.60 24.93
CA GLY A 177 13.01 6.41 26.09
C GLY A 177 12.80 5.09 26.81
N ASN A 178 11.59 4.54 26.75
CA ASN A 178 11.18 3.31 27.42
C ASN A 178 10.23 2.48 26.54
N VAL A 179 10.18 1.16 26.75
CA VAL A 179 9.28 0.24 26.03
C VAL A 179 7.80 0.65 26.10
N ASP A 180 7.34 1.23 27.21
CA ASP A 180 5.95 1.62 27.40
C ASP A 180 5.50 2.74 26.44
N GLU A 181 6.46 3.47 25.84
CA GLU A 181 6.18 4.50 24.85
C GLU A 181 5.81 3.94 23.47
N ILE A 182 6.05 2.64 23.20
CA ILE A 182 5.53 1.97 22.00
C ILE A 182 4.01 2.07 22.01
N ASN A 183 3.44 2.57 20.92
CA ASN A 183 2.01 2.82 20.81
C ASN A 183 1.55 2.72 19.34
N LYS A 184 0.24 2.81 19.11
CA LYS A 184 -0.37 2.68 17.79
C LYS A 184 0.09 3.72 16.76
N ASP A 185 0.43 4.94 17.19
CA ASP A 185 0.94 5.98 16.29
C ASP A 185 2.31 5.59 15.73
N LEU A 186 3.21 5.11 16.59
CA LEU A 186 4.53 4.65 16.14
C LEU A 186 4.45 3.40 15.27
N LEU A 187 3.52 2.48 15.57
CA LEU A 187 3.25 1.31 14.74
C LEU A 187 2.77 1.74 13.33
N ALA A 188 1.76 2.61 13.28
CA ALA A 188 1.24 3.16 12.03
C ALA A 188 2.32 3.88 11.22
N LYS A 189 3.12 4.71 11.88
CA LYS A 189 4.21 5.46 11.25
C LYS A 189 5.25 4.56 10.63
N ALA A 190 5.66 3.50 11.33
CA ALA A 190 6.62 2.53 10.80
C ALA A 190 6.08 1.81 9.56
N LEU A 191 4.88 1.25 9.64
CA LEU A 191 4.23 0.57 8.51
C LEU A 191 4.07 1.52 7.30
N ALA A 192 3.62 2.74 7.54
CA ALA A 192 3.45 3.75 6.50
C ALA A 192 4.79 4.15 5.86
N GLN A 193 5.88 4.27 6.63
CA GLN A 193 7.22 4.53 6.06
C GLN A 193 7.63 3.42 5.08
N PHE A 194 7.42 2.14 5.44
CA PHE A 194 7.71 1.03 4.53
C PHE A 194 6.80 1.06 3.29
N GLN A 195 5.50 1.29 3.44
CA GLN A 195 4.56 1.35 2.32
C GLN A 195 4.91 2.45 1.30
N ARG A 196 5.47 3.58 1.76
CA ARG A 196 5.93 4.67 0.88
C ARG A 196 7.10 4.29 -0.02
N ILE A 197 7.95 3.34 0.39
CA ILE A 197 9.08 2.90 -0.44
C ILE A 197 8.70 1.82 -1.47
N ILE A 198 7.44 1.37 -1.49
CA ILE A 198 6.91 0.41 -2.47
C ILE A 198 6.68 1.13 -3.80
N ILE A 199 7.78 1.49 -4.47
CA ILE A 199 7.80 2.17 -5.75
C ILE A 199 8.21 1.16 -6.83
N ALA A 200 7.45 1.13 -7.91
CA ALA A 200 7.81 0.37 -9.11
C ALA A 200 7.49 1.18 -10.36
N GLY A 201 8.42 1.17 -11.31
CA GLY A 201 8.47 2.05 -12.46
C GLY A 201 9.85 2.66 -12.60
N GLY A 202 10.08 3.34 -13.71
CA GLY A 202 11.35 3.87 -14.16
C GLY A 202 12.04 2.96 -15.18
N GLU A 203 11.85 1.64 -15.14
CA GLU A 203 12.62 0.70 -15.96
C GLU A 203 11.79 -0.19 -16.89
N SER A 204 10.48 0.09 -16.99
CA SER A 204 9.58 -0.59 -17.93
C SER A 204 10.01 -0.38 -19.39
N GLN A 205 9.56 -1.26 -20.31
CA GLN A 205 9.83 -1.09 -21.74
C GLN A 205 9.27 0.26 -22.22
N PHE A 206 8.07 0.63 -21.74
CA PHE A 206 7.43 1.89 -22.09
C PHE A 206 8.30 3.09 -21.70
N GLU A 207 8.83 3.11 -20.47
CA GLU A 207 9.64 4.23 -20.01
C GLU A 207 10.98 4.34 -20.76
N LYS A 208 11.58 3.21 -21.14
CA LYS A 208 12.76 3.17 -22.01
C LYS A 208 12.48 3.75 -23.39
N VAL A 209 11.29 3.51 -23.96
CA VAL A 209 10.86 4.16 -25.20
C VAL A 209 10.69 5.67 -24.99
N MET A 210 10.09 6.10 -23.88
CA MET A 210 9.92 7.52 -23.56
C MET A 210 11.26 8.27 -23.38
N ARG A 211 12.32 7.57 -22.95
CA ARG A 211 13.69 8.10 -22.88
C ARG A 211 14.48 7.98 -24.20
N GLY A 212 13.90 7.35 -25.23
CA GLY A 212 14.56 7.12 -26.52
C GLY A 212 15.63 6.02 -26.49
N GLU A 213 15.65 5.18 -25.46
CA GLU A 213 16.54 4.03 -25.33
C GLU A 213 16.04 2.82 -26.14
N LEU A 214 14.73 2.72 -26.32
CA LEU A 214 14.05 1.74 -27.14
C LEU A 214 13.11 2.43 -28.14
N SER A 215 12.53 1.65 -29.06
CA SER A 215 11.47 2.09 -29.96
C SER A 215 10.29 1.15 -29.84
N PHE A 216 9.08 1.68 -30.07
CA PHE A 216 7.88 0.86 -30.21
C PHE A 216 8.01 -0.10 -31.40
N THR A 217 7.39 -1.27 -31.31
CA THR A 217 6.93 -1.99 -32.50
C THR A 217 5.69 -1.30 -33.08
N ASP A 218 5.25 -1.70 -34.28
CA ASP A 218 4.05 -1.11 -34.89
C ASP A 218 2.81 -1.37 -34.02
N GLU A 219 2.66 -2.59 -33.49
CA GLU A 219 1.55 -2.99 -32.60
C GLU A 219 1.56 -2.20 -31.29
N GLN A 220 2.74 -2.01 -30.70
CA GLN A 220 2.90 -1.24 -29.47
C GLN A 220 2.61 0.25 -29.67
N LEU A 221 2.99 0.80 -30.83
CA LEU A 221 2.71 2.20 -31.18
C LEU A 221 1.21 2.39 -31.40
N ASN A 222 0.56 1.51 -32.18
CA ASN A 222 -0.89 1.54 -32.37
C ASN A 222 -1.62 1.46 -31.03
N GLY A 223 -1.22 0.52 -30.16
CA GLY A 223 -1.76 0.37 -28.81
C GLY A 223 -1.62 1.63 -27.95
N TRP A 224 -0.45 2.28 -27.99
CA TRP A 224 -0.23 3.54 -27.30
C TRP A 224 -1.08 4.69 -27.85
N GLU A 225 -1.20 4.78 -29.18
CA GLU A 225 -2.01 5.80 -29.84
C GLU A 225 -3.50 5.62 -29.57
N MET A 226 -3.99 4.38 -29.52
CA MET A 226 -5.36 4.05 -29.08
C MET A 226 -5.56 4.41 -27.61
N PHE A 227 -4.62 4.02 -26.73
CA PHE A 227 -4.71 4.30 -25.30
C PHE A 227 -4.80 5.81 -25.00
N THR A 228 -4.15 6.64 -25.81
CA THR A 228 -4.04 8.10 -25.61
C THR A 228 -4.89 8.96 -26.53
N ASP A 229 -5.65 8.34 -27.45
CA ASP A 229 -6.44 9.03 -28.47
C ASP A 229 -5.57 9.99 -29.31
N ALA A 230 -4.29 9.64 -29.51
CA ALA A 230 -3.29 10.50 -30.11
C ALA A 230 -3.35 10.50 -31.65
N ASN A 231 -3.99 9.49 -32.25
CA ASN A 231 -4.05 9.31 -33.69
C ASN A 231 -5.44 8.90 -34.15
N ARG A 232 -6.08 9.77 -34.95
CA ARG A 232 -7.42 9.56 -35.52
C ARG A 232 -7.52 8.42 -36.54
N LEU A 233 -6.41 7.75 -36.85
CA LEU A 233 -6.38 6.59 -37.75
C LEU A 233 -6.57 5.27 -37.02
N VAL A 234 -6.48 5.26 -35.68
CA VAL A 234 -6.81 4.13 -34.81
C VAL A 234 -8.04 4.47 -33.96
N VAL A 235 -8.62 3.48 -33.29
CA VAL A 235 -9.76 3.68 -32.38
C VAL A 235 -9.33 4.51 -31.16
N ASP A 236 -10.12 5.52 -30.81
CA ASP A 236 -9.95 6.25 -29.55
C ASP A 236 -10.45 5.34 -28.41
N ALA A 237 -9.56 4.82 -27.58
CA ALA A 237 -9.89 3.89 -26.50
C ALA A 237 -10.15 4.58 -25.15
N GLU A 238 -9.94 5.91 -25.06
CA GLU A 238 -10.28 6.78 -23.93
C GLU A 238 -9.56 6.45 -22.60
N CYS A 239 -8.64 5.49 -22.62
CA CYS A 239 -8.03 4.91 -21.43
C CYS A 239 -7.21 5.96 -20.64
N ALA A 240 -6.49 6.81 -21.37
CA ALA A 240 -5.68 7.87 -20.81
C ALA A 240 -6.50 8.99 -20.15
N HIS A 241 -7.84 9.01 -20.19
CA HIS A 241 -8.60 9.96 -19.39
C HIS A 241 -8.63 9.60 -17.90
N CYS A 242 -8.48 8.31 -17.57
CA CYS A 242 -8.51 7.80 -16.20
C CYS A 242 -7.16 7.21 -15.76
N HIS A 243 -6.34 6.78 -16.73
CA HIS A 243 -5.06 6.12 -16.49
C HIS A 243 -3.90 6.95 -17.06
N ILE A 244 -3.72 8.16 -16.53
CA ILE A 244 -2.72 9.14 -17.02
C ILE A 244 -1.32 8.83 -16.47
N ARG A 245 -0.31 9.06 -17.32
CA ARG A 245 1.10 9.06 -16.95
C ARG A 245 1.44 10.11 -15.87
N PRO A 246 2.47 9.89 -15.04
CA PRO A 246 3.40 8.75 -15.08
C PRO A 246 2.90 7.53 -14.29
N LEU A 247 1.91 7.70 -13.41
CA LEU A 247 1.44 6.65 -12.50
C LEU A 247 0.35 5.75 -13.09
N PHE A 248 -0.11 6.03 -14.32
CA PHE A 248 -1.22 5.34 -15.00
C PHE A 248 -2.49 5.26 -14.15
N ASN A 249 -2.77 6.34 -13.42
CA ASN A 249 -4.00 6.58 -12.69
C ASN A 249 -4.12 8.07 -12.40
N ILE A 250 -5.34 8.56 -12.20
CA ILE A 250 -5.61 9.94 -11.81
C ILE A 250 -6.04 10.07 -10.33
N ASN A 251 -6.09 8.94 -9.62
CA ASN A 251 -6.55 8.86 -8.25
C ASN A 251 -7.96 9.48 -8.01
N GLU A 252 -8.85 9.32 -9.00
CA GLU A 252 -10.25 9.74 -8.94
C GLU A 252 -11.18 8.54 -8.84
N TYR A 253 -12.47 8.80 -8.60
CA TYR A 253 -13.48 7.78 -8.38
C TYR A 253 -14.51 7.77 -9.49
N ILE A 254 -14.62 6.63 -10.16
CA ILE A 254 -15.33 6.50 -11.43
C ILE A 254 -16.20 5.24 -11.38
N ASN A 255 -17.41 5.34 -11.93
CA ASN A 255 -18.23 4.18 -12.21
C ASN A 255 -17.98 3.78 -13.68
N ASN A 256 -17.36 2.62 -13.88
CA ASN A 256 -17.07 2.09 -15.21
C ASN A 256 -18.19 1.19 -15.77
N GLY A 257 -19.36 1.16 -15.15
CA GLY A 257 -20.51 0.37 -15.60
C GLY A 257 -20.33 -1.15 -15.43
N ILE A 258 -19.43 -1.60 -14.56
CA ILE A 258 -19.19 -3.04 -14.36
C ILE A 258 -20.39 -3.79 -13.77
N THR A 259 -21.19 -3.13 -12.94
CA THR A 259 -22.36 -3.75 -12.30
C THR A 259 -23.64 -3.29 -12.99
N PRO A 260 -24.44 -4.22 -13.57
CA PRO A 260 -25.69 -3.87 -14.22
C PRO A 260 -26.78 -3.59 -13.18
N VAL A 261 -27.04 -2.31 -12.89
CA VAL A 261 -28.13 -1.86 -12.02
C VAL A 261 -29.00 -0.83 -12.74
N GLU A 262 -30.30 -0.83 -12.46
CA GLU A 262 -31.24 0.18 -13.00
C GLU A 262 -31.38 1.41 -12.11
N ARG A 263 -30.95 1.32 -10.84
CA ARG A 263 -30.97 2.43 -9.88
C ARG A 263 -29.65 2.51 -9.14
N LEU A 264 -29.21 3.72 -8.82
CA LEU A 264 -27.93 3.97 -8.16
C LEU A 264 -27.82 3.26 -6.81
N PHE A 265 -28.90 3.25 -6.02
CA PHE A 265 -28.91 2.59 -4.71
C PHE A 265 -28.96 1.06 -4.77
N ASP A 266 -29.12 0.46 -5.94
CA ASP A 266 -29.17 -1.00 -6.10
C ASP A 266 -27.76 -1.62 -6.28
N HIS A 267 -26.70 -0.81 -6.30
CA HIS A 267 -25.32 -1.30 -6.27
C HIS A 267 -25.07 -2.18 -5.03
N PRO A 268 -24.72 -3.47 -5.18
CA PRO A 268 -24.47 -4.36 -4.04
C PRO A 268 -23.28 -3.90 -3.18
N ASP A 269 -22.23 -3.43 -3.85
CA ASP A 269 -21.15 -2.66 -3.22
C ASP A 269 -21.33 -1.18 -3.58
N PRO A 270 -21.73 -0.32 -2.61
CA PRO A 270 -21.94 1.10 -2.86
C PRO A 270 -20.65 1.87 -3.19
N GLY A 271 -19.47 1.29 -2.97
CA GLY A 271 -18.18 1.94 -3.23
C GLY A 271 -18.07 3.27 -2.49
N ARG A 272 -17.63 4.32 -3.21
CA ARG A 272 -17.51 5.68 -2.66
C ARG A 272 -18.83 6.22 -2.09
N GLY A 273 -19.97 5.79 -2.61
CA GLY A 273 -21.29 6.18 -2.10
C GLY A 273 -21.48 5.87 -0.61
N ALA A 274 -20.84 4.81 -0.10
CA ALA A 274 -20.85 4.45 1.33
C ALA A 274 -20.10 5.49 2.18
N VAL A 275 -19.04 6.08 1.62
CA VAL A 275 -18.16 7.04 2.29
C VAL A 275 -18.78 8.44 2.27
N THR A 276 -19.30 8.86 1.11
CA THR A 276 -19.78 10.25 0.93
C THR A 276 -21.25 10.44 1.27
N GLY A 277 -22.05 9.37 1.26
CA GLY A 277 -23.50 9.40 1.39
C GLY A 277 -24.21 10.06 0.19
N ARG A 278 -23.48 10.41 -0.87
CA ARG A 278 -24.05 11.05 -2.07
C ARG A 278 -24.51 9.97 -3.04
N GLU A 279 -25.77 10.05 -3.46
CA GLU A 279 -26.39 9.12 -4.42
C GLU A 279 -25.56 8.94 -5.70
N ARG A 280 -25.08 10.04 -6.27
CA ARG A 280 -24.27 10.03 -7.51
C ARG A 280 -22.88 9.38 -7.35
N ASP A 281 -22.45 9.03 -6.13
CA ASP A 281 -21.17 8.35 -5.89
C ASP A 281 -21.32 6.82 -5.72
N TYR A 282 -22.54 6.30 -5.73
CA TYR A 282 -22.77 4.86 -5.65
C TYR A 282 -22.16 4.13 -6.85
N GLY A 283 -21.47 3.02 -6.58
CA GLY A 283 -20.79 2.22 -7.61
C GLY A 283 -19.51 2.84 -8.15
N LYS A 284 -19.07 4.00 -7.64
CA LYS A 284 -17.77 4.58 -8.01
C LYS A 284 -16.65 3.99 -7.18
N PHE A 285 -15.56 3.67 -7.87
CA PHE A 285 -14.33 3.17 -7.25
C PHE A 285 -13.12 3.92 -7.78
N ARG A 286 -12.05 3.91 -6.99
CA ARG A 286 -10.80 4.59 -7.30
C ARG A 286 -10.15 4.01 -8.55
N THR A 287 -9.69 4.85 -9.45
CA THR A 287 -8.82 4.47 -10.56
C THR A 287 -7.48 3.95 -10.00
N VAL A 288 -7.08 2.75 -10.37
CA VAL A 288 -5.83 2.12 -9.89
C VAL A 288 -4.72 2.23 -10.93
N THR A 289 -3.46 2.17 -10.48
CA THR A 289 -2.32 2.13 -11.41
C THR A 289 -2.36 0.88 -12.29
N LEU A 290 -2.09 1.08 -13.59
CA LEU A 290 -1.86 -0.02 -14.53
C LEU A 290 -0.40 -0.50 -14.52
N ILE A 291 0.52 0.20 -13.86
CA ILE A 291 1.91 -0.28 -13.73
C ILE A 291 1.90 -1.67 -13.09
N ASN A 292 2.67 -2.60 -13.67
CA ASN A 292 2.75 -3.98 -13.19
C ASN A 292 1.40 -4.70 -13.08
N TRP A 293 0.47 -4.42 -13.99
CA TRP A 293 -0.78 -5.19 -14.05
C TRP A 293 -0.54 -6.68 -14.35
N GLU A 294 0.49 -7.04 -15.14
CA GLU A 294 0.80 -8.44 -15.48
C GLU A 294 1.21 -9.30 -14.29
N LEU A 295 1.67 -8.68 -13.19
CA LEU A 295 2.02 -9.40 -11.96
C LEU A 295 0.78 -9.82 -11.16
N ARG A 296 -0.40 -9.31 -11.53
CA ARG A 296 -1.65 -9.44 -10.78
C ARG A 296 -2.62 -10.35 -11.52
N LYS A 297 -3.54 -10.94 -10.75
CA LYS A 297 -4.65 -11.74 -11.27
C LYS A 297 -5.93 -11.31 -10.58
N ASN A 298 -7.05 -11.51 -11.25
CA ASN A 298 -8.37 -11.07 -10.82
C ASN A 298 -8.42 -9.54 -10.68
N PHE A 299 -9.16 -8.89 -11.56
CA PHE A 299 -9.21 -7.43 -11.67
C PHE A 299 -10.52 -6.89 -11.12
N MET A 300 -10.54 -5.57 -10.92
CA MET A 300 -11.66 -4.81 -10.35
C MET A 300 -11.80 -4.98 -8.84
N HIS A 301 -12.70 -4.21 -8.23
CA HIS A 301 -12.89 -4.18 -6.77
C HIS A 301 -13.38 -5.50 -6.19
N ASP A 302 -14.00 -6.36 -7.00
CA ASP A 302 -14.55 -7.64 -6.60
C ASP A 302 -13.90 -8.84 -7.31
N GLY A 303 -12.82 -8.60 -8.06
CA GLY A 303 -12.01 -9.65 -8.68
C GLY A 303 -12.73 -10.47 -9.76
N ARG A 304 -13.86 -10.00 -10.30
CA ARG A 304 -14.69 -10.82 -11.20
C ARG A 304 -14.07 -11.13 -12.57
N PHE A 305 -13.06 -10.36 -12.98
CA PHE A 305 -12.38 -10.53 -14.27
C PHE A 305 -11.07 -11.25 -14.06
N GLU A 306 -10.91 -12.46 -14.60
CA GLU A 306 -9.73 -13.30 -14.36
C GLU A 306 -8.50 -12.79 -15.12
N THR A 307 -8.72 -12.16 -16.28
CA THR A 307 -7.68 -11.69 -17.21
C THR A 307 -7.81 -10.20 -17.52
N MET A 308 -6.74 -9.59 -18.03
CA MET A 308 -6.80 -8.21 -18.51
C MET A 308 -7.59 -8.10 -19.81
N GLU A 309 -7.62 -9.17 -20.60
CA GLU A 309 -8.49 -9.28 -21.77
C GLU A 309 -9.97 -9.18 -21.39
N ASP A 310 -10.40 -9.78 -20.27
CA ASP A 310 -11.78 -9.59 -19.75
C ASP A 310 -12.04 -8.12 -19.39
N VAL A 311 -11.05 -7.43 -18.81
CA VAL A 311 -11.13 -5.99 -18.49
C VAL A 311 -11.29 -5.16 -19.75
N VAL A 312 -10.43 -5.36 -20.74
CA VAL A 312 -10.49 -4.62 -22.00
C VAL A 312 -11.79 -4.92 -22.75
N ASN A 313 -12.26 -6.17 -22.74
CA ASN A 313 -13.56 -6.53 -23.33
C ASN A 313 -14.75 -5.84 -22.64
N HIS A 314 -14.70 -5.66 -21.32
CA HIS A 314 -15.71 -4.86 -20.60
C HIS A 314 -15.75 -3.42 -21.12
N TYR A 315 -14.59 -2.75 -21.23
CA TYR A 315 -14.52 -1.41 -21.79
C TYR A 315 -14.95 -1.37 -23.27
N ASN A 316 -14.52 -2.35 -24.09
CA ASN A 316 -14.90 -2.45 -25.49
C ASN A 316 -16.43 -2.59 -25.69
N SER A 317 -17.11 -3.23 -24.73
CA SER A 317 -18.57 -3.36 -24.73
C SER A 317 -19.33 -2.09 -24.34
N GLY A 318 -18.66 -1.10 -23.75
CA GLY A 318 -19.26 0.14 -23.24
C GLY A 318 -19.94 0.02 -21.88
N GLY A 319 -19.69 -1.08 -21.15
CA GLY A 319 -20.26 -1.33 -19.82
C GLY A 319 -21.80 -1.42 -19.79
N HIS A 320 -22.35 -1.44 -18.57
CA HIS A 320 -23.79 -1.51 -18.34
C HIS A 320 -24.29 -0.14 -17.88
N ARG A 321 -25.18 0.47 -18.68
CA ARG A 321 -25.87 1.72 -18.33
C ARG A 321 -27.34 1.42 -17.99
N PRO A 322 -27.91 2.11 -16.99
CA PRO A 322 -29.33 2.00 -16.68
C PRO A 322 -30.18 2.60 -17.81
N THR A 323 -31.44 2.16 -17.89
CA THR A 323 -32.38 2.69 -18.89
C THR A 323 -32.84 4.12 -18.60
N ASN A 324 -32.84 4.54 -17.33
CA ASN A 324 -33.19 5.89 -16.92
C ASN A 324 -31.94 6.79 -16.85
N PRO A 325 -31.83 7.88 -17.65
CA PRO A 325 -30.69 8.79 -17.60
C PRO A 325 -30.47 9.47 -16.24
N ASP A 326 -31.53 9.63 -15.42
CA ASP A 326 -31.39 10.22 -14.09
C ASP A 326 -30.65 9.28 -13.12
N GLU A 327 -30.67 7.98 -13.39
CA GLU A 327 -29.97 6.93 -12.63
C GLU A 327 -28.58 6.61 -13.21
N ASP A 328 -28.21 7.21 -14.35
CA ASP A 328 -26.92 6.96 -14.99
C ASP A 328 -25.83 7.85 -14.39
N ASN A 329 -24.89 7.23 -13.66
CA ASN A 329 -23.63 7.86 -13.24
C ASN A 329 -22.39 7.15 -13.82
N VAL A 330 -22.56 6.29 -14.82
CA VAL A 330 -21.45 5.68 -15.56
C VAL A 330 -20.74 6.76 -16.35
N ASP A 331 -19.41 6.81 -16.25
CA ASP A 331 -18.61 7.85 -16.87
C ASP A 331 -18.87 7.93 -18.39
N LEU A 332 -18.98 9.15 -18.92
CA LEU A 332 -19.39 9.40 -20.31
C LEU A 332 -18.43 8.80 -21.34
N LEU A 333 -17.17 8.56 -20.95
CA LEU A 333 -16.15 7.94 -21.80
C LEU A 333 -16.28 6.42 -21.88
N ILE A 334 -17.23 5.83 -21.14
CA ILE A 334 -17.53 4.41 -21.20
C ILE A 334 -18.66 4.19 -22.20
N TYR A 335 -18.29 3.90 -23.44
CA TYR A 335 -19.20 3.60 -24.55
C TYR A 335 -18.62 2.47 -25.42
N PRO A 336 -19.42 1.80 -26.26
CA PRO A 336 -18.92 0.71 -27.09
C PRO A 336 -17.83 1.21 -28.05
N LEU A 337 -16.60 0.74 -27.84
CA LEU A 337 -15.44 1.13 -28.65
C LEU A 337 -15.42 0.38 -30.00
N ASN A 338 -16.04 -0.80 -30.05
CA ASN A 338 -16.12 -1.68 -31.22
C ASN A 338 -14.74 -2.04 -31.81
N MET A 339 -13.72 -2.15 -30.97
CA MET A 339 -12.40 -2.62 -31.36
C MET A 339 -12.49 -4.05 -31.90
N ASP A 340 -11.79 -4.32 -33.00
CA ASP A 340 -11.62 -5.66 -33.55
C ASP A 340 -10.49 -6.45 -32.84
N GLU A 341 -10.26 -7.69 -33.27
CA GLU A 341 -9.25 -8.57 -32.64
C GLU A 341 -7.82 -8.05 -32.79
N PHE A 342 -7.51 -7.31 -33.87
CA PHE A 342 -6.18 -6.72 -34.09
C PHE A 342 -5.99 -5.50 -33.20
N GLU A 343 -6.99 -4.63 -33.10
CA GLU A 343 -6.95 -3.45 -32.23
C GLU A 343 -6.86 -3.84 -30.75
N LEU A 344 -7.62 -4.87 -30.34
CA LEU A 344 -7.49 -5.44 -28.99
C LEU A 344 -6.09 -6.00 -28.75
N HIS A 345 -5.48 -6.66 -29.73
CA HIS A 345 -4.13 -7.18 -29.63
C HIS A 345 -3.11 -6.05 -29.45
N ASP A 346 -3.16 -5.02 -30.29
CA ASP A 346 -2.26 -3.88 -30.26
C ASP A 346 -2.34 -3.12 -28.92
N LEU A 347 -3.56 -2.88 -28.41
CA LEU A 347 -3.75 -2.27 -27.08
C LEU A 347 -3.13 -3.12 -25.97
N MET A 348 -3.29 -4.45 -26.04
CA MET A 348 -2.68 -5.36 -25.09
C MET A 348 -1.14 -5.36 -25.19
N GLU A 349 -0.57 -5.28 -26.39
CA GLU A 349 0.89 -5.16 -26.57
C GLU A 349 1.43 -3.89 -25.92
N PHE A 350 0.72 -2.76 -26.03
CA PHE A 350 1.06 -1.55 -25.29
C PHE A 350 0.97 -1.75 -23.77
N LEU A 351 -0.14 -2.31 -23.27
CA LEU A 351 -0.32 -2.49 -21.83
C LEU A 351 0.80 -3.35 -21.22
N ARG A 352 1.28 -4.40 -21.91
CA ARG A 352 2.41 -5.24 -21.45
C ARG A 352 3.71 -4.45 -21.26
N MET A 353 3.88 -3.34 -21.99
CA MET A 353 5.05 -2.48 -21.82
C MET A 353 5.12 -1.78 -20.45
N LEU A 354 4.02 -1.78 -19.68
CA LEU A 354 3.92 -1.16 -18.35
C LEU A 354 4.46 -2.03 -17.20
N THR A 355 5.00 -3.21 -17.52
CA THR A 355 5.61 -4.11 -16.56
C THR A 355 7.07 -3.74 -16.29
N ASP A 356 7.39 -3.53 -15.03
CA ASP A 356 8.72 -3.29 -14.49
C ASP A 356 8.91 -4.14 -13.22
N THR A 357 9.75 -5.16 -13.31
CA THR A 357 10.07 -6.08 -12.21
C THR A 357 11.35 -5.73 -11.47
N THR A 358 12.01 -4.61 -11.78
CA THR A 358 13.29 -4.23 -11.14
C THR A 358 13.16 -4.04 -9.63
N PHE A 359 12.00 -3.57 -9.16
CA PHE A 359 11.69 -3.44 -7.73
C PHE A 359 11.79 -4.77 -6.95
N LEU A 360 11.63 -5.92 -7.61
CA LEU A 360 11.83 -7.23 -6.97
C LEU A 360 13.28 -7.49 -6.59
N SER A 361 14.22 -6.76 -7.18
CA SER A 361 15.64 -6.80 -6.80
C SER A 361 15.97 -5.85 -5.64
N ASN A 362 15.04 -4.98 -5.23
CA ASN A 362 15.27 -4.07 -4.12
C ASN A 362 15.28 -4.85 -2.80
N PRO A 363 16.42 -4.92 -2.09
CA PRO A 363 16.52 -5.67 -0.84
C PRO A 363 15.61 -5.11 0.27
N ASP A 364 15.27 -3.82 0.24
CA ASP A 364 14.39 -3.20 1.24
C ASP A 364 12.93 -3.61 1.06
N LEU A 365 12.54 -4.17 -0.09
CA LEU A 365 11.19 -4.67 -0.37
C LEU A 365 11.03 -6.18 -0.13
N GLN A 366 12.10 -6.88 0.23
CA GLN A 366 12.10 -8.33 0.42
C GLN A 366 11.76 -8.72 1.86
N ASN A 367 11.34 -9.97 2.05
CA ASN A 367 11.13 -10.53 3.39
C ASN A 367 12.45 -10.51 4.21
N PRO A 368 12.52 -9.80 5.36
CA PRO A 368 13.74 -9.70 6.16
C PRO A 368 14.04 -10.94 7.02
N PHE A 369 13.22 -11.98 6.94
CA PHE A 369 13.36 -13.24 7.69
C PHE A 369 13.94 -14.40 6.87
N LEU A 370 14.27 -14.18 5.59
CA LEU A 370 14.78 -15.19 4.66
C LEU A 370 16.28 -15.10 4.40
#